data_AF-A0A2N2T0P8-F1
#
_entry.id   AF-A0A2N2T0P8-F1
#
_cell.length_a   1.000
_cell.length_b   1.000
_cell.length_c   1.000
_cell.angle_alpha   90.00
_cell.angle_beta   90.00
_cell.angle_gamma   90.00
#
_symmetry.space_group_name_H-M   'P 1'
#
loop_
_entity.id
_entity.type
_entity.pdbx_description
1 polymer ?
#
loop_
_entity_poly.entity_id
_entity_poly.type
_entity_poly.pdbx_seq_one_letter_code
_entity_poly.pdbx_strand_id
1 'polypeptide(L)'
;ELGMENYVKARSDVFFTGADGSLRSNRAMCQAAGHYACDMFIGSTLQIDLNGHSSTATTGRIAGFGGAPNMGADARGRRHATPAWLKAGAQARQGRTGVSAMPRGQKLVVQIVETFREHMQPAFVEKLDAWQLAEQAHMAIPPVMIYGDDVSHILTEEGIANLLLCRSEEEREQAIRGVAGYTPVGLARDKAMVENLRDRGIIVRAEDLGIDKRDATRSLLAARNMRDLVRASGGLYNPPKRFRNW
;
A
#
# COMPACT_ATOMS: atom_id res chain seq x y z
N GLU A 1 20.03 -1.99 4.30
CA GLU A 1 20.48 -0.69 3.78
C GLU A 1 21.96 -0.48 4.01
N LEU A 2 22.67 0.01 2.99
CA LEU A 2 24.10 0.29 3.07
C LEU A 2 24.37 1.38 4.10
N GLY A 3 25.35 1.15 4.98
CA GLY A 3 25.75 2.11 6.02
C GLY A 3 25.06 1.91 7.37
N MET A 4 24.09 0.99 7.47
CA MET A 4 23.35 0.69 8.70
C MET A 4 23.99 -0.42 9.54
N GLU A 5 25.11 -0.99 9.11
CA GLU A 5 25.69 -2.21 9.68
C GLU A 5 26.04 -2.03 11.16
N ASN A 6 26.69 -0.92 11.51
CA ASN A 6 27.05 -0.60 12.90
C ASN A 6 25.83 -0.30 13.77
N TYR A 7 24.84 0.41 13.22
CA TYR A 7 23.59 0.69 13.94
C TYR A 7 22.85 -0.61 14.28
N VAL A 8 22.72 -1.52 13.32
CA VAL A 8 22.07 -2.82 13.51
C VAL A 8 22.83 -3.68 14.53
N LYS A 9 24.17 -3.73 14.44
CA LYS A 9 25.00 -4.46 15.40
C LYS A 9 24.82 -3.95 16.84
N ALA A 10 24.58 -2.65 17.01
CA ALA A 10 24.34 -2.03 18.32
C ALA A 10 22.90 -2.18 18.84
N ARG A 11 22.03 -2.90 18.12
CA ARG A 11 20.58 -3.04 18.41
C ARG A 11 20.11 -4.49 18.20
N SER A 12 20.83 -5.44 18.80
CA SER A 12 20.54 -6.88 18.71
C SER A 12 19.24 -7.31 19.40
N ASP A 13 18.68 -6.44 20.25
CA ASP A 13 17.36 -6.57 20.86
C ASP A 13 16.22 -6.32 19.86
N VAL A 14 16.50 -5.60 18.76
CA VAL A 14 15.54 -5.27 17.70
C VAL A 14 15.79 -6.10 16.44
N PHE A 15 17.04 -6.32 16.06
CA PHE A 15 17.42 -6.98 14.81
C PHE A 15 17.97 -8.39 15.03
N PHE A 16 17.78 -9.25 14.03
CA PHE A 16 18.36 -10.60 14.03
C PHE A 16 19.86 -10.56 13.74
N THR A 17 20.67 -10.51 14.80
CA THR A 17 22.14 -10.57 14.70
C THR A 17 22.69 -11.94 15.06
N GLY A 18 23.75 -12.38 14.38
CA GLY A 18 24.48 -13.60 14.75
C GLY A 18 25.35 -13.39 16.00
N ALA A 19 25.99 -14.46 16.48
CA ALA A 19 26.94 -14.40 17.60
C ALA A 19 28.14 -13.46 17.34
N ASP A 20 28.47 -13.24 16.07
CA ASP A 20 29.47 -12.27 15.61
C ASP A 20 28.97 -10.80 15.62
N GLY A 21 27.69 -10.59 15.94
CA GLY A 21 27.01 -9.31 16.01
C GLY A 21 26.56 -8.75 14.65
N SER A 22 26.82 -9.44 13.54
CA SER A 22 26.39 -8.99 12.21
C SER A 22 24.94 -9.36 11.93
N LEU A 23 24.27 -8.57 11.08
CA LEU A 23 22.89 -8.85 10.63
C LEU A 23 22.82 -10.17 9.86
N ARG A 24 21.85 -11.01 10.19
CA ARG A 24 21.51 -12.22 9.43
C ARG A 24 20.26 -11.98 8.59
N SER A 25 20.42 -11.24 7.50
CA SER A 25 19.31 -11.02 6.56
C SER A 25 18.97 -12.32 5.82
N ASN A 26 17.68 -12.66 5.76
CA ASN A 26 17.18 -13.75 4.95
C ASN A 26 15.93 -13.29 4.19
N ARG A 27 16.06 -13.03 2.89
CA ARG A 27 14.96 -12.50 2.07
C ARG A 27 13.81 -13.49 1.96
N ALA A 28 14.08 -14.78 1.81
CA ALA A 28 13.03 -15.80 1.69
C ALA A 28 12.21 -15.89 2.99
N MET A 29 12.88 -15.94 4.14
CA MET A 29 12.20 -15.98 5.44
C MET A 29 11.44 -14.68 5.74
N CYS A 30 12.02 -13.53 5.41
CA CYS A 30 11.35 -12.24 5.59
C CYS A 30 10.13 -12.09 4.68
N GLN A 31 10.18 -12.58 3.43
CA GLN A 31 9.01 -12.63 2.53
C GLN A 31 7.93 -13.57 3.05
N ALA A 32 8.29 -14.74 3.58
CA ALA A 32 7.33 -15.66 4.19
C ALA A 32 6.65 -15.04 5.41
N ALA A 33 7.42 -14.39 6.31
CA ALA A 33 6.88 -13.67 7.45
C ALA A 33 6.00 -12.49 7.01
N GLY A 34 6.45 -11.72 6.02
CA GLY A 34 5.69 -10.61 5.44
C GLY A 34 4.34 -11.07 4.86
N HIS A 35 4.27 -12.26 4.27
CA HIS A 35 3.02 -12.83 3.76
C HIS A 35 2.12 -13.36 4.89
N TYR A 36 2.65 -14.23 5.76
CA TYR A 36 1.84 -14.99 6.71
C TYR A 36 1.72 -14.39 8.11
N ALA A 37 2.72 -13.67 8.61
CA ALA A 37 2.83 -13.24 10.01
C ALA A 37 2.60 -11.74 10.23
N CYS A 38 2.70 -10.91 9.19
CA CYS A 38 2.38 -9.49 9.27
C CYS A 38 0.90 -9.23 9.04
N ASP A 39 0.31 -8.31 9.79
CA ASP A 39 -1.10 -7.94 9.66
C ASP A 39 -1.38 -7.06 8.45
N MET A 40 -0.40 -6.27 8.02
CA MET A 40 -0.56 -5.27 6.98
C MET A 40 0.64 -5.23 6.04
N PHE A 41 0.34 -5.04 4.75
CA PHE A 41 1.25 -4.49 3.76
C PHE A 41 0.72 -3.13 3.32
N ILE A 42 1.61 -2.15 3.20
CA ILE A 42 1.34 -0.85 2.61
C ILE A 42 2.42 -0.56 1.58
N GLY A 43 2.01 -0.21 0.36
CA GLY A 43 2.91 0.04 -0.75
C GLY A 43 2.30 0.97 -1.78
N SER A 44 3.14 1.50 -2.67
CA SER A 44 2.71 2.40 -3.75
C SER A 44 2.81 1.72 -5.11
N THR A 45 2.25 2.35 -6.12
CA THR A 45 2.15 1.87 -7.50
C THR A 45 2.21 3.03 -8.49
N LEU A 46 2.32 2.73 -9.78
CA LEU A 46 2.26 3.75 -10.82
C LEU A 46 0.84 3.96 -11.35
N GLN A 47 0.07 2.90 -11.51
CA GLN A 47 -1.32 2.98 -11.95
C GLN A 47 -2.24 2.14 -11.06
N ILE A 48 -3.46 2.64 -10.88
CA ILE A 48 -4.61 1.95 -10.29
C ILE A 48 -5.80 2.12 -11.23
N ASP A 49 -6.54 1.05 -11.53
CA ASP A 49 -7.78 1.12 -12.30
C ASP A 49 -9.05 1.16 -11.44
N LEU A 50 -10.22 1.20 -12.08
CA LEU A 50 -11.53 1.27 -11.43
C LEU A 50 -11.88 0.07 -10.55
N ASN A 51 -11.20 -1.06 -10.74
CA ASN A 51 -11.39 -2.25 -9.91
C ASN A 51 -10.38 -2.30 -8.75
N GLY A 52 -9.39 -1.39 -8.76
CA GLY A 52 -8.29 -1.35 -7.80
C GLY A 52 -7.12 -2.24 -8.21
N HIS A 53 -7.09 -2.78 -9.43
CA HIS A 53 -5.89 -3.45 -9.92
C HIS A 53 -4.77 -2.41 -10.04
N SER A 54 -3.57 -2.79 -9.63
CA SER A 54 -2.45 -1.87 -9.61
C SER A 54 -1.23 -2.46 -10.30
N SER A 55 -0.50 -1.62 -11.02
CA SER A 55 0.75 -2.01 -11.67
C SER A 55 1.78 -0.88 -11.72
N THR A 56 3.05 -1.28 -11.67
CA THR A 56 4.20 -0.43 -11.97
C THR A 56 4.65 -0.53 -13.42
N ALA A 57 4.04 -1.42 -14.20
CA ALA A 57 4.35 -1.58 -15.61
C ALA A 57 3.58 -0.55 -16.44
N THR A 58 4.30 0.20 -17.27
CA THR A 58 3.72 1.18 -18.20
C THR A 58 4.17 0.90 -19.63
N THR A 59 3.51 1.50 -20.62
CA THR A 59 3.75 1.28 -22.07
C THR A 59 5.20 1.46 -22.51
N GLY A 60 6.01 2.25 -21.79
CA GLY A 60 7.43 2.45 -22.06
C GLY A 60 8.40 1.77 -21.09
N ARG A 61 7.91 1.03 -20.08
CA ARG A 61 8.75 0.50 -19.01
C ARG A 61 8.20 -0.80 -18.41
N ILE A 62 8.92 -1.89 -18.64
CA ILE A 62 8.72 -3.16 -17.93
C ILE A 62 9.41 -3.07 -16.57
N ALA A 63 8.68 -2.61 -15.56
CA ALA A 63 9.14 -2.65 -14.17
C ALA A 63 8.93 -4.06 -13.58
N GLY A 64 9.92 -4.57 -12.84
CA GLY A 64 9.74 -5.81 -12.08
C GLY A 64 8.86 -5.59 -10.85
N PHE A 65 8.16 -6.64 -10.40
CA PHE A 65 7.24 -6.55 -9.25
C PHE A 65 7.93 -6.51 -7.88
N GLY A 66 9.18 -7.00 -7.80
CA GLY A 66 9.86 -7.19 -6.52
C GLY A 66 9.07 -8.11 -5.57
N GLY A 67 8.96 -7.74 -4.30
CA GLY A 67 8.21 -8.50 -3.29
C GLY A 67 6.73 -8.12 -3.18
N ALA A 68 6.25 -7.15 -3.97
CA ALA A 68 4.90 -6.60 -3.82
C ALA A 68 3.79 -7.63 -4.02
N PRO A 69 3.81 -8.54 -5.02
CA PRO A 69 2.75 -9.54 -5.18
C PRO A 69 2.67 -10.53 -4.01
N ASN A 70 3.81 -10.86 -3.39
CA ASN A 70 3.83 -11.72 -2.21
C ASN A 70 3.26 -10.99 -0.99
N MET A 71 3.64 -9.74 -0.75
CA MET A 71 3.16 -9.02 0.44
C MET A 71 1.76 -8.42 0.27
N GLY A 72 1.39 -8.01 -0.94
CA GLY A 72 0.14 -7.36 -1.30
C GLY A 72 -0.95 -8.33 -1.77
N ALA A 73 -0.99 -9.53 -1.19
CA ALA A 73 -2.04 -10.51 -1.42
C ALA A 73 -2.63 -11.00 -0.09
N ASP A 74 -3.92 -11.35 -0.06
CA ASP A 74 -4.51 -12.01 1.10
C ASP A 74 -3.89 -13.39 1.28
N ALA A 75 -3.32 -13.64 2.46
CA ALA A 75 -2.68 -14.91 2.79
C ALA A 75 -3.74 -15.99 3.08
N ARG A 76 -4.39 -16.51 2.04
CA ARG A 76 -5.52 -17.45 2.16
C ARG A 76 -5.18 -18.76 2.90
N GLY A 77 -3.90 -19.08 3.07
CA GLY A 77 -3.42 -20.19 3.91
C GLY A 77 -3.30 -19.88 5.41
N ARG A 78 -3.32 -18.60 5.82
CA ARG A 78 -3.19 -18.17 7.22
C ARG A 78 -4.37 -18.65 8.06
N ARG A 79 -4.10 -19.12 9.28
CA ARG A 79 -5.13 -19.54 10.26
C ARG A 79 -4.95 -18.94 11.65
N HIS A 80 -3.75 -18.50 12.02
CA HIS A 80 -3.54 -17.85 13.32
C HIS A 80 -4.19 -16.46 13.32
N ALA A 81 -4.85 -16.14 14.42
CA ALA A 81 -5.62 -14.92 14.57
C ALA A 81 -4.77 -13.79 15.15
N THR A 82 -5.02 -12.57 14.67
CA THR A 82 -4.58 -11.31 15.29
C THR A 82 -5.74 -10.31 15.25
N PRO A 83 -5.73 -9.27 16.10
CA PRO A 83 -6.83 -8.33 16.17
C PRO A 83 -7.13 -7.64 14.82
N ALA A 84 -6.11 -7.16 14.11
CA ALA A 84 -6.28 -6.47 12.84
C ALA A 84 -6.80 -7.41 11.74
N TRP A 85 -6.25 -8.63 11.67
CA TRP A 85 -6.65 -9.65 10.69
C TRP A 85 -8.11 -10.09 10.89
N LEU A 86 -8.55 -10.27 12.15
CA LEU A 86 -9.94 -10.59 12.48
C LEU A 86 -10.88 -9.44 12.15
N LYS A 87 -10.51 -8.19 12.47
CA LYS A 87 -11.32 -6.99 12.18
C LYS A 87 -11.54 -6.81 10.68
N ALA A 88 -10.46 -6.82 9.89
CA ALA A 88 -10.53 -6.75 8.43
C ALA A 88 -11.36 -7.92 7.86
N GLY A 89 -11.16 -9.11 8.44
CA GLY A 89 -11.96 -10.29 8.19
C GLY A 89 -13.46 -10.04 8.26
N ALA A 90 -13.91 -9.61 9.44
CA ALA A 90 -15.31 -9.33 9.74
C ALA A 90 -15.88 -8.27 8.79
N GLN A 91 -15.17 -7.18 8.53
CA GLN A 91 -15.61 -6.12 7.62
C GLN A 91 -15.85 -6.62 6.19
N ALA A 92 -14.94 -7.43 5.66
CA ALA A 92 -15.03 -7.95 4.30
C ALA A 92 -16.17 -8.96 4.10
N ARG A 93 -16.60 -9.62 5.18
CA ARG A 93 -17.60 -10.70 5.18
C ARG A 93 -18.98 -10.24 5.63
N GLN A 94 -19.07 -9.08 6.30
CA GLN A 94 -20.33 -8.52 6.76
C GLN A 94 -21.30 -8.32 5.58
N GLY A 95 -22.51 -8.88 5.68
CA GLY A 95 -23.54 -8.80 4.63
C GLY A 95 -23.31 -9.72 3.42
N ARG A 96 -22.27 -10.57 3.43
CA ARG A 96 -22.08 -11.61 2.42
C ARG A 96 -22.90 -12.86 2.76
N THR A 97 -23.16 -13.70 1.75
CA THR A 97 -23.86 -15.00 1.89
C THR A 97 -23.01 -16.14 1.33
N GLY A 98 -23.40 -17.39 1.63
CA GLY A 98 -22.72 -18.59 1.13
C GLY A 98 -21.26 -18.70 1.60
N VAL A 99 -20.38 -19.17 0.71
CA VAL A 99 -18.94 -19.38 1.00
C VAL A 99 -18.25 -18.08 1.42
N SER A 100 -18.66 -16.95 0.86
CA SER A 100 -18.09 -15.63 1.16
C SER A 100 -18.49 -15.08 2.53
N ALA A 101 -19.50 -15.66 3.20
CA ALA A 101 -19.90 -15.30 4.55
C ALA A 101 -19.09 -16.02 5.65
N MET A 102 -18.33 -17.06 5.28
CA MET A 102 -17.61 -17.91 6.23
C MET A 102 -16.63 -17.07 7.08
N PRO A 103 -16.77 -17.07 8.43
CA PRO A 103 -15.89 -16.31 9.30
C PRO A 103 -14.43 -16.75 9.14
N ARG A 104 -13.60 -15.81 8.67
CA ARG A 104 -12.13 -15.92 8.65
C ARG A 104 -11.58 -14.49 8.61
N GLY A 105 -10.31 -14.31 8.96
CA GLY A 105 -9.67 -13.02 8.81
C GLY A 105 -9.28 -12.70 7.37
N GLN A 106 -8.67 -11.53 7.20
CA GLN A 106 -8.14 -11.04 5.94
C GLN A 106 -6.95 -10.13 6.22
N LYS A 107 -5.87 -10.28 5.46
CA LYS A 107 -4.72 -9.39 5.58
C LYS A 107 -5.08 -7.99 5.09
N LEU A 108 -4.57 -6.95 5.76
CA LEU A 108 -4.67 -5.58 5.26
C LEU A 108 -3.65 -5.38 4.12
N VAL A 109 -4.14 -5.10 2.94
CA VAL A 109 -3.35 -4.70 1.77
C VAL A 109 -3.75 -3.28 1.42
N VAL A 110 -2.83 -2.34 1.61
CA VAL A 110 -3.07 -0.90 1.45
C VAL A 110 -2.25 -0.38 0.27
N GLN A 111 -2.91 0.23 -0.70
CA GLN A 111 -2.28 1.02 -1.74
C GLN A 111 -2.20 2.47 -1.28
N ILE A 112 -0.99 3.00 -1.07
CA ILE A 112 -0.76 4.42 -0.78
C ILE A 112 -0.21 5.11 -2.02
N VAL A 113 -0.93 6.09 -2.56
CA VAL A 113 -0.55 6.78 -3.79
C VAL A 113 -1.08 8.22 -3.79
N GLU A 114 -0.29 9.15 -4.31
CA GLU A 114 -0.78 10.49 -4.62
C GLU A 114 -1.66 10.44 -5.88
N THR A 115 -2.72 11.24 -5.98
CA THR A 115 -3.62 11.17 -7.14
C THR A 115 -2.93 11.50 -8.46
N PHE A 116 -1.90 12.34 -8.40
CA PHE A 116 -0.98 12.64 -9.49
C PHE A 116 0.45 12.27 -9.11
N ARG A 117 1.16 11.68 -10.06
CA ARG A 117 2.60 11.37 -9.97
C ARG A 117 3.43 12.53 -10.49
N GLU A 118 4.75 12.32 -10.52
CA GLU A 118 5.68 13.20 -11.23
C GLU A 118 5.16 13.58 -12.63
N HIS A 119 5.38 14.84 -13.02
CA HIS A 119 4.90 15.39 -14.29
C HIS A 119 3.37 15.40 -14.47
N MET A 120 2.58 15.40 -13.38
CA MET A 120 1.12 15.48 -13.42
C MET A 120 0.47 14.30 -14.16
N GLN A 121 1.11 13.13 -14.16
CA GLN A 121 0.48 11.91 -14.69
C GLN A 121 -0.52 11.36 -13.67
N PRO A 122 -1.78 11.11 -14.04
CA PRO A 122 -2.76 10.55 -13.11
C PRO A 122 -2.31 9.14 -12.68
N ALA A 123 -2.38 8.88 -11.38
CA ALA A 123 -2.19 7.54 -10.83
C ALA A 123 -3.43 6.65 -11.06
N PHE A 124 -4.61 7.26 -11.14
CA PHE A 124 -5.87 6.57 -11.40
C PHE A 124 -6.21 6.65 -12.88
N VAL A 125 -6.45 5.49 -13.50
CA VAL A 125 -6.72 5.37 -14.94
C VAL A 125 -7.94 4.49 -15.20
N GLU A 126 -8.64 4.72 -16.30
CA GLU A 126 -9.78 3.87 -16.70
C GLU A 126 -9.33 2.44 -17.06
N LYS A 127 -8.14 2.31 -17.67
CA LYS A 127 -7.52 1.03 -18.03
C LYS A 127 -6.01 1.10 -17.81
N LEU A 128 -5.43 0.08 -17.19
CA LEU A 128 -3.98 -0.01 -16.97
C LEU A 128 -3.21 -0.10 -18.29
N ASP A 129 -2.07 0.59 -18.38
CA ASP A 129 -1.08 0.42 -19.46
C ASP A 129 -0.58 -1.03 -19.55
N ALA A 130 -0.63 -1.76 -18.43
CA ALA A 130 -0.27 -3.17 -18.35
C ALA A 130 -0.98 -4.03 -19.41
N TRP A 131 -2.21 -3.68 -19.79
CA TRP A 131 -2.92 -4.37 -20.87
C TRP A 131 -2.22 -4.23 -22.22
N GLN A 132 -1.90 -2.99 -22.60
CA GLN A 132 -1.20 -2.72 -23.86
C GLN A 132 0.19 -3.35 -23.85
N LEU A 133 0.90 -3.29 -22.71
CA LEU A 133 2.18 -3.94 -22.57
C LEU A 133 2.09 -5.47 -22.75
N ALA A 134 1.03 -6.10 -22.23
CA ALA A 134 0.79 -7.53 -22.38
C ALA A 134 0.63 -7.91 -23.84
N GLU A 135 -0.16 -7.14 -24.59
CA GLU A 135 -0.37 -7.35 -26.02
C GLU A 135 0.94 -7.22 -26.80
N GLN A 136 1.70 -6.14 -26.57
CA GLN A 136 2.96 -5.86 -27.26
C GLN A 136 4.06 -6.89 -26.94
N ALA A 137 4.08 -7.41 -25.72
CA ALA A 137 5.07 -8.38 -25.26
C ALA A 137 4.56 -9.83 -25.33
N HIS A 138 3.39 -10.08 -25.92
CA HIS A 138 2.75 -11.40 -26.02
C HIS A 138 2.64 -12.14 -24.68
N MET A 139 2.31 -11.41 -23.61
CA MET A 139 2.09 -12.00 -22.28
C MET A 139 0.71 -12.66 -22.22
N ALA A 140 0.61 -13.80 -21.53
CA ALA A 140 -0.65 -14.51 -21.36
C ALA A 140 -1.67 -13.73 -20.50
N ILE A 141 -1.20 -12.87 -19.60
CA ILE A 141 -1.99 -12.01 -18.73
C ILE A 141 -1.31 -10.65 -18.59
N PRO A 142 -2.06 -9.56 -18.34
CA PRO A 142 -1.45 -8.28 -18.02
C PRO A 142 -0.62 -8.35 -16.74
N PRO A 143 0.56 -7.70 -16.71
CA PRO A 143 1.44 -7.68 -15.56
C PRO A 143 0.87 -6.78 -14.45
N VAL A 144 -0.17 -7.26 -13.78
CA VAL A 144 -0.75 -6.65 -12.58
C VAL A 144 0.12 -7.00 -11.38
N MET A 145 0.54 -5.99 -10.62
CA MET A 145 1.38 -6.17 -9.44
C MET A 145 0.55 -6.62 -8.23
N ILE A 146 -0.58 -5.96 -7.98
CA ILE A 146 -1.55 -6.32 -6.93
C ILE A 146 -2.95 -6.23 -7.54
N TYR A 147 -3.70 -7.33 -7.46
CA TYR A 147 -5.07 -7.38 -7.97
C TYR A 147 -6.03 -6.67 -7.02
N GLY A 148 -7.10 -6.08 -7.57
CA GLY A 148 -8.04 -5.26 -6.81
C GLY A 148 -8.79 -6.03 -5.72
N ASP A 149 -9.03 -7.33 -5.91
CA ASP A 149 -9.68 -8.18 -4.92
C ASP A 149 -8.80 -8.48 -3.70
N ASP A 150 -7.48 -8.36 -3.83
CA ASP A 150 -6.55 -8.39 -2.70
C ASP A 150 -6.49 -7.04 -1.97
N VAL A 151 -6.76 -5.92 -2.65
CA VAL A 151 -6.70 -4.57 -2.05
C VAL A 151 -7.84 -4.37 -1.05
N SER A 152 -7.43 -4.07 0.20
CA SER A 152 -8.35 -3.73 1.28
C SER A 152 -8.61 -2.23 1.37
N HIS A 153 -7.58 -1.41 1.16
CA HIS A 153 -7.66 0.04 1.30
C HIS A 153 -6.86 0.74 0.20
N ILE A 154 -7.37 1.88 -0.26
CA ILE A 154 -6.61 2.86 -1.03
C ILE A 154 -6.52 4.13 -0.20
N LEU A 155 -5.30 4.63 -0.02
CA LEU A 155 -5.00 5.85 0.73
C LEU A 155 -4.37 6.86 -0.22
N THR A 156 -4.98 8.05 -0.32
CA THR A 156 -4.48 9.20 -1.08
C THR A 156 -4.51 10.44 -0.20
N GLU A 157 -4.03 11.57 -0.72
CA GLU A 157 -4.18 12.88 -0.10
C GLU A 157 -5.65 13.33 0.02
N GLU A 158 -6.54 12.73 -0.76
CA GLU A 158 -7.98 13.00 -0.72
C GLU A 158 -8.70 12.22 0.40
N GLY A 159 -8.13 11.11 0.86
CA GLY A 159 -8.72 10.28 1.91
C GLY A 159 -8.42 8.78 1.75
N ILE A 160 -9.19 7.96 2.47
CA ILE A 160 -9.09 6.50 2.48
C ILE A 160 -10.36 5.90 1.90
N ALA A 161 -10.25 4.98 0.95
CA ALA A 161 -11.31 4.10 0.52
C ALA A 161 -11.11 2.71 1.15
N ASN A 162 -11.99 2.30 2.06
CA ASN A 162 -12.04 0.96 2.65
C ASN A 162 -12.86 0.02 1.76
N LEU A 163 -12.19 -0.66 0.84
CA LEU A 163 -12.79 -1.53 -0.16
C LEU A 163 -13.38 -2.81 0.44
N LEU A 164 -13.03 -3.16 1.68
CA LEU A 164 -13.63 -4.29 2.41
C LEU A 164 -15.12 -4.05 2.68
N LEU A 165 -15.54 -2.79 2.79
CA LEU A 165 -16.91 -2.42 3.10
C LEU A 165 -17.81 -2.27 1.85
N CYS A 166 -17.22 -2.33 0.65
CA CYS A 166 -17.95 -2.33 -0.61
C CYS A 166 -18.71 -3.66 -0.81
N ARG A 167 -19.91 -3.58 -1.38
CA ARG A 167 -20.84 -4.70 -1.58
C ARG A 167 -21.12 -5.00 -3.04
N SER A 168 -20.90 -4.04 -3.93
CA SER A 168 -20.95 -4.20 -5.39
C SER A 168 -19.66 -3.70 -6.04
N GLU A 169 -19.46 -4.07 -7.30
CA GLU A 169 -18.39 -3.51 -8.13
C GLU A 169 -18.59 -2.00 -8.34
N GLU A 170 -19.84 -1.55 -8.47
CA GLU A 170 -20.18 -0.13 -8.56
C GLU A 170 -19.79 0.66 -7.29
N GLU A 171 -20.04 0.12 -6.10
CA GLU A 171 -19.59 0.73 -4.84
C GLU A 171 -18.06 0.83 -4.79
N ARG A 172 -17.37 -0.22 -5.22
CA ARG A 172 -15.90 -0.24 -5.29
C ARG A 172 -15.37 0.80 -6.27
N GLU A 173 -15.94 0.88 -7.47
CA GLU A 173 -15.58 1.87 -8.47
C GLU A 173 -15.77 3.28 -7.92
N GLN A 174 -16.94 3.60 -7.36
CA GLN A 174 -17.20 4.94 -6.84
C GLN A 174 -16.39 5.25 -5.59
N ALA A 175 -16.04 4.25 -4.77
CA ALA A 175 -15.09 4.43 -3.68
C ALA A 175 -13.70 4.85 -4.19
N ILE A 176 -13.22 4.19 -5.26
CA ILE A 176 -11.95 4.51 -5.91
C ILE A 176 -12.00 5.91 -6.53
N ARG A 177 -13.04 6.23 -7.32
CA ARG A 177 -13.24 7.57 -7.89
C ARG A 177 -13.32 8.64 -6.80
N GLY A 178 -13.95 8.32 -5.67
CA GLY A 178 -14.09 9.20 -4.52
C GLY A 178 -12.74 9.64 -3.90
N VAL A 179 -11.70 8.82 -3.99
CA VAL A 179 -10.35 9.15 -3.48
C VAL A 179 -9.34 9.46 -4.58
N ALA A 180 -9.76 9.51 -5.84
CA ALA A 180 -8.91 9.76 -7.01
C ALA A 180 -8.72 11.26 -7.36
N GLY A 181 -9.20 12.18 -6.50
CA GLY A 181 -8.98 13.63 -6.63
C GLY A 181 -9.51 14.24 -7.92
N TYR A 182 -8.70 15.10 -8.53
CA TYR A 182 -9.01 15.81 -9.78
C TYR A 182 -8.49 15.09 -11.04
N THR A 183 -8.10 13.81 -10.92
CA THR A 183 -7.81 12.98 -12.10
C THR A 183 -9.05 12.81 -12.97
N PRO A 184 -8.92 12.46 -14.26
CA PRO A 184 -10.07 12.13 -15.10
C PRO A 184 -11.01 11.09 -14.45
N VAL A 185 -10.43 10.06 -13.81
CA VAL A 185 -11.17 9.05 -13.05
C VAL A 185 -11.94 9.67 -11.88
N GLY A 186 -11.29 10.52 -11.09
CA GLY A 186 -11.90 11.18 -9.94
C GLY A 186 -12.98 12.20 -10.31
N LEU A 187 -12.83 12.90 -11.44
CA LEU A 187 -13.82 13.86 -11.94
C LEU A 187 -15.12 13.19 -12.41
N ALA A 188 -15.06 11.92 -12.82
CA ALA A 188 -16.22 11.13 -13.25
C ALA A 188 -16.99 10.47 -12.10
N ARG A 189 -16.70 10.80 -10.83
CA ARG A 189 -17.44 10.29 -9.67
C ARG A 189 -18.89 10.74 -9.66
N ASP A 190 -19.77 9.86 -9.20
CA ASP A 190 -21.11 10.24 -8.74
C ASP A 190 -20.99 10.84 -7.34
N LYS A 191 -21.33 12.13 -7.22
CA LYS A 191 -21.22 12.86 -5.95
C LYS A 191 -22.18 12.32 -4.89
N ALA A 192 -23.41 11.99 -5.26
CA ALA A 192 -24.40 11.48 -4.31
C ALA A 192 -23.98 10.10 -3.79
N MET A 193 -23.43 9.26 -4.67
CA MET A 193 -22.90 7.96 -4.28
C MET A 193 -21.67 8.11 -3.37
N VAL A 194 -20.73 9.01 -3.70
CA VAL A 194 -19.56 9.26 -2.85
C VAL A 194 -19.92 9.77 -1.45
N GLU A 195 -20.91 10.67 -1.32
CA GLU A 195 -21.38 11.09 0.01
C GLU A 195 -22.03 9.92 0.76
N ASN A 196 -22.84 9.08 0.10
CA ASN A 196 -23.38 7.87 0.73
C ASN A 196 -22.28 6.90 1.21
N LEU A 197 -21.22 6.73 0.41
CA LEU A 197 -20.07 5.90 0.77
C LEU A 197 -19.30 6.51 1.97
N ARG A 198 -19.23 7.84 2.06
CA ARG A 198 -18.64 8.53 3.21
C ARG A 198 -19.47 8.38 4.48
N ASP A 199 -20.79 8.53 4.39
CA ASP A 199 -21.72 8.30 5.52
C ASP A 199 -21.61 6.87 6.09
N ARG A 200 -21.30 5.90 5.22
CA ARG A 200 -21.08 4.50 5.58
C ARG A 200 -19.66 4.18 6.07
N GLY A 201 -18.76 5.17 6.10
CA GLY A 201 -17.35 5.00 6.46
C GLY A 201 -16.55 4.17 5.45
N ILE A 202 -17.06 4.00 4.22
CA ILE A 202 -16.32 3.38 3.11
C ILE A 202 -15.28 4.37 2.61
N ILE A 203 -15.65 5.65 2.51
CA ILE A 203 -14.70 6.74 2.28
C ILE A 203 -14.50 7.49 3.59
N VAL A 204 -13.25 7.77 3.94
CA VAL A 204 -12.89 8.54 5.13
C VAL A 204 -11.93 9.63 4.72
N ARG A 205 -12.32 10.90 4.93
CA ARG A 205 -11.48 12.07 4.68
C ARG A 205 -10.61 12.39 5.89
N ALA A 206 -9.63 13.27 5.71
CA ALA A 206 -8.80 13.74 6.82
C ALA A 206 -9.65 14.40 7.92
N GLU A 207 -10.66 15.18 7.52
CA GLU A 207 -11.55 15.89 8.42
C GLU A 207 -12.43 14.92 9.23
N ASP A 208 -12.80 13.78 8.63
CA ASP A 208 -13.55 12.71 9.31
C ASP A 208 -12.72 12.02 10.42
N LEU A 209 -11.40 12.15 10.35
CA LEU A 209 -10.44 11.67 11.36
C LEU A 209 -10.02 12.77 12.34
N GLY A 210 -10.56 13.99 12.22
CA GLY A 210 -10.12 15.15 13.00
C GLY A 210 -8.71 15.64 12.65
N ILE A 211 -8.24 15.37 11.43
CA ILE A 211 -6.92 15.79 10.93
C ILE A 211 -7.09 17.06 10.10
N ASP A 212 -6.50 18.18 10.55
CA ASP A 212 -6.36 19.37 9.73
C ASP A 212 -5.17 19.20 8.75
N LYS A 213 -5.46 19.26 7.45
CA LYS A 213 -4.45 19.11 6.39
C LYS A 213 -3.33 20.16 6.50
N ARG A 214 -3.59 21.32 7.11
CA ARG A 214 -2.60 22.40 7.30
C ARG A 214 -1.52 22.02 8.33
N ASP A 215 -1.81 21.10 9.23
CA ASP A 215 -0.87 20.63 10.24
C ASP A 215 0.13 19.61 9.67
N ALA A 216 -0.16 19.03 8.50
CA ALA A 216 0.67 18.05 7.81
C ALA A 216 1.91 18.68 7.15
N THR A 217 2.80 19.26 7.96
CA THR A 217 4.03 19.91 7.50
C THR A 217 5.27 19.08 7.84
N ARG A 218 6.42 19.47 7.24
CA ARG A 218 7.72 18.84 7.51
C ARG A 218 8.16 18.93 8.99
N SER A 219 7.51 19.73 9.82
CA SER A 219 7.81 19.81 11.26
C SER A 219 7.47 18.51 12.00
N LEU A 220 6.54 17.71 11.48
CA LEU A 220 6.16 16.41 12.07
C LEU A 220 7.22 15.32 11.86
N LEU A 221 8.17 15.52 10.94
CA LEU A 221 9.24 14.57 10.69
C LEU A 221 10.25 14.58 11.85
N ALA A 222 10.42 13.42 12.51
CA ALA A 222 11.42 13.24 13.57
C ALA A 222 12.87 13.51 13.10
N ALA A 223 13.13 13.29 11.80
CA ALA A 223 14.38 13.66 11.14
C ALA A 223 14.05 14.31 9.79
N ARG A 224 14.52 15.54 9.54
CA ARG A 224 14.14 16.34 8.36
C ARG A 224 15.14 16.23 7.22
N ASN A 225 16.31 15.65 7.48
CA ASN A 225 17.41 15.48 6.54
C ASN A 225 18.33 14.30 6.97
N MET A 226 19.33 13.99 6.14
CA MET A 226 20.25 12.87 6.38
C MET A 226 21.13 13.05 7.62
N ARG A 227 21.53 14.29 7.96
CA ARG A 227 22.32 14.58 9.16
C ARG A 227 21.52 14.33 10.44
N ASP A 228 20.22 14.63 10.43
CA ASP A 228 19.32 14.33 11.55
C ASP A 228 19.24 12.82 11.78
N LEU A 229 19.16 12.00 10.72
CA LEU A 229 19.18 10.53 10.82
C LEU A 229 20.48 10.01 11.42
N VAL A 230 21.63 10.54 10.98
CA VAL A 230 22.94 10.18 11.54
C VAL A 230 23.00 10.54 13.04
N ARG A 231 22.51 11.72 13.42
CA ARG A 231 22.44 12.13 14.83
C ARG A 231 21.52 11.22 15.65
N ALA A 232 20.33 10.90 15.14
CA ALA A 232 19.38 9.99 15.78
C ALA A 232 19.97 8.58 15.98
N SER A 233 20.83 8.13 15.07
CA SER A 233 21.55 6.86 15.19
C SER A 233 22.72 6.89 16.20
N GLY A 234 23.02 8.03 16.83
CA GLY A 234 24.21 8.19 17.66
C GLY A 234 25.52 8.15 16.86
N GLY A 235 25.49 8.56 15.59
CA GLY A 235 26.64 8.48 14.68
C GLY A 235 26.92 7.07 14.12
N LEU A 236 26.09 6.07 14.43
CA LEU A 236 26.27 4.69 13.98
C LEU A 236 25.84 4.46 12.53
N TYR A 237 24.93 5.28 12.01
CA TYR A 237 24.55 5.26 10.61
C TYR A 237 25.57 6.00 9.76
N ASN A 238 26.14 5.30 8.77
CA ASN A 238 27.16 5.79 7.86
C ASN A 238 26.60 5.89 6.43
N PRO A 239 25.80 6.92 6.09
CA PRO A 239 25.05 6.98 4.83
C PRO A 239 25.96 6.86 3.61
N PRO A 240 25.51 6.29 2.48
CA PRO A 240 26.27 6.27 1.23
C PRO A 240 26.72 7.68 0.79
N LYS A 241 27.89 7.80 0.13
CA LYS A 241 28.48 9.10 -0.26
C LYS A 241 27.51 10.03 -1.00
N ARG A 242 26.65 9.48 -1.86
CA ARG A 242 25.64 10.25 -2.62
C ARG A 242 24.62 11.01 -1.76
N PHE A 243 24.50 10.67 -0.48
CA PHE A 243 23.60 11.31 0.47
C PHE A 243 24.33 12.13 1.54
N ARG A 244 25.67 12.21 1.47
CA ARG A 244 26.46 13.06 2.35
C ARG A 244 26.69 14.39 1.68
N ASN A 245 26.32 15.44 2.40
CA ASN A 245 26.47 16.82 1.94
C ASN A 245 27.40 17.60 2.89
N TRP A 246 28.33 16.88 3.54
CA TRP A 246 29.30 17.36 4.51
C TRP A 246 30.53 16.45 4.53
#